data_AF-A0A5V3YJC4-F1
#
_entry.id   AF-A0A5V3YJC4-F1
#
_cell.length_a   1.000
_cell.length_b   1.000
_cell.length_c   1.000
_cell.angle_alpha   90.00
_cell.angle_beta   90.00
_cell.angle_gamma   90.00
#
_symmetry.space_group_name_H-M   'P 1'
#
loop_
_entity.id
_entity.type
_entity.pdbx_description
1 polymer ?
#
loop_
_entity_poly.entity_id
_entity_poly.type
_entity_poly.pdbx_seq_one_letter_code
_entity_poly.pdbx_strand_id
1 'polypeptide(L)'
;MYCSLKKALSELLSLDVEEGEHVFVFTLTRGEVRHIAQDWNLSDDELEAVMQRLGTAFEYGAEVKVIHDIVEELMEEQRAARNVTVPAVTLEKVMALAGSEMKRLYAVAEEGGGNPMEFIREEQEAMRTVRAALDA
;
A
#
# COMPACT_ATOMS: atom_id res chain seq x y z
N MET A 1 -16.04 -17.11 -3.12
CA MET A 1 -16.52 -17.21 -1.71
C MET A 1 -15.67 -18.23 -0.94
N TYR A 2 -15.04 -17.89 0.20
CA TYR A 2 -14.29 -18.88 1.00
C TYR A 2 -15.29 -19.70 1.79
N CYS A 3 -15.51 -20.94 1.36
CA CYS A 3 -16.52 -21.82 1.95
C CYS A 3 -15.91 -22.69 3.06
N SER A 4 -16.77 -23.32 3.86
CA SER A 4 -16.30 -24.31 4.83
C SER A 4 -15.68 -25.50 4.10
N LEU A 5 -14.69 -26.14 4.71
CA LEU A 5 -14.03 -27.33 4.13
C LEU A 5 -15.05 -28.39 3.69
N LYS A 6 -16.11 -28.59 4.49
CA LYS A 6 -17.19 -29.51 4.17
C LYS A 6 -17.92 -29.14 2.87
N LYS A 7 -18.20 -27.84 2.66
CA LYS A 7 -18.84 -27.34 1.44
C LYS A 7 -17.91 -27.48 0.23
N ALA A 8 -16.62 -27.15 0.39
CA ALA A 8 -15.61 -27.32 -0.66
C ALA A 8 -15.51 -28.79 -1.14
N LEU A 9 -15.47 -29.73 -0.19
CA LEU A 9 -15.44 -31.17 -0.51
C LEU A 9 -16.73 -31.64 -1.18
N SER A 10 -17.88 -31.15 -0.74
CA SER A 10 -19.17 -31.46 -1.38
C SER A 10 -19.25 -30.94 -2.82
N GLU A 11 -18.75 -29.74 -3.09
CA GLU A 11 -18.69 -29.18 -4.45
C GLU A 11 -17.72 -29.95 -5.33
N LEU A 12 -16.53 -30.29 -4.82
CA LEU A 12 -15.55 -31.11 -5.52
C LEU A 12 -16.10 -32.50 -5.90
N LEU A 13 -16.77 -33.17 -4.97
CA LEU A 13 -17.39 -34.48 -5.20
C LEU A 13 -18.57 -34.43 -6.16
N SER A 14 -19.11 -33.24 -6.44
CA SER A 14 -20.19 -33.05 -7.42
C SER A 14 -19.69 -32.81 -8.83
N LEU A 15 -18.37 -32.69 -9.03
CA LEU A 15 -17.78 -32.60 -10.36
C LEU A 15 -17.89 -33.96 -11.07
N ASP A 16 -18.41 -33.93 -12.29
CA ASP A 16 -18.48 -35.09 -13.17
C ASP A 16 -17.11 -35.23 -13.86
N VAL A 17 -16.23 -36.02 -13.26
CA VAL A 17 -14.85 -36.23 -13.70
C VAL A 17 -14.77 -37.62 -14.34
N GLU A 18 -14.17 -37.71 -15.53
CA GLU A 18 -14.12 -38.98 -16.26
C GLU A 18 -13.25 -40.02 -15.55
N GLU A 19 -13.56 -41.30 -15.75
CA GLU A 19 -12.81 -42.40 -15.15
C GLU A 19 -11.35 -42.39 -15.64
N GLY A 20 -10.41 -42.13 -14.74
CA GLY A 20 -8.97 -42.04 -15.03
C GLY A 20 -8.42 -40.61 -15.12
N GLU A 21 -9.28 -39.59 -15.02
CA GLU A 21 -8.84 -38.20 -14.98
C GLU A 21 -8.28 -37.83 -13.59
N HIS A 22 -7.12 -37.19 -13.57
CA HIS A 22 -6.45 -36.78 -12.33
C HIS A 22 -6.86 -35.35 -11.94
N VAL A 23 -7.43 -35.21 -10.75
CA VAL A 23 -7.82 -33.90 -10.20
C VAL A 23 -6.79 -33.46 -9.15
N PHE A 24 -6.27 -32.25 -9.31
CA PHE A 24 -5.47 -31.58 -8.28
C PHE A 24 -6.33 -30.57 -7.54
N VAL A 25 -6.31 -30.64 -6.21
CA VAL A 25 -7.06 -29.74 -5.33
C VAL A 25 -6.08 -29.08 -4.40
N PHE A 26 -6.04 -27.75 -4.43
CA PHE A 26 -5.26 -26.95 -3.51
C PHE A 26 -6.19 -26.27 -2.53
N THR A 27 -5.93 -26.46 -1.24
CA THR A 27 -6.60 -25.75 -0.16
C THR A 27 -5.63 -24.75 0.44
N LEU A 28 -6.07 -23.50 0.59
CA LEU A 28 -5.32 -22.45 1.26
C LEU A 28 -6.12 -21.92 2.44
N THR A 29 -5.53 -22.05 3.62
CA THR A 29 -6.03 -21.44 4.84
C THR A 29 -5.50 -20.01 4.96
N ARG A 30 -6.20 -19.17 5.74
CA ARG A 30 -5.73 -17.83 6.08
C ARG A 30 -4.32 -17.85 6.70
N GLY A 31 -4.00 -18.88 7.48
CA GLY A 31 -2.67 -19.06 8.10
C GLY A 31 -1.57 -19.32 7.07
N GLU A 32 -1.83 -20.17 6.07
CA GLU A 32 -0.89 -20.44 4.97
C GLU A 32 -0.69 -19.20 4.10
N VAL A 33 -1.77 -18.48 3.78
CA VAL A 33 -1.66 -17.21 3.04
C VAL A 33 -0.84 -16.19 3.83
N ARG A 34 -1.04 -16.08 5.15
CA ARG A 34 -0.21 -15.22 6.02
C ARG A 34 1.26 -15.64 6.01
N HIS A 35 1.55 -16.95 5.98
CA HIS A 35 2.91 -17.45 5.94
C HIS A 35 3.59 -17.19 4.59
N ILE A 36 2.90 -17.43 3.48
CA ILE A 36 3.37 -17.08 2.13
C ILE A 36 3.62 -15.58 2.04
N ALA A 37 2.72 -14.78 2.65
CA ALA A 37 2.78 -13.33 2.63
C ALA A 37 3.58 -12.68 3.77
N GLN A 38 4.41 -13.44 4.47
CA GLN A 38 5.09 -12.97 5.68
C GLN A 38 6.02 -11.78 5.40
N ASP A 39 6.65 -11.72 4.23
CA ASP A 39 7.62 -10.68 3.88
C ASP A 39 6.97 -9.29 3.70
N TRP A 40 5.66 -9.25 3.44
CA TRP A 40 4.91 -8.01 3.26
C TRP A 40 4.22 -7.52 4.54
N ASN A 41 4.27 -8.32 5.62
CA ASN A 41 3.77 -7.98 6.94
C ASN A 41 2.33 -7.41 6.95
N LEU A 42 1.44 -8.07 6.19
CA LEU A 42 0.06 -7.63 5.99
C LEU A 42 -0.72 -7.56 7.32
N SER A 43 -1.49 -6.47 7.47
CA SER A 43 -2.50 -6.35 8.51
C SER A 43 -3.63 -7.37 8.34
N ASP A 44 -4.47 -7.54 9.36
CA ASP A 44 -5.60 -8.47 9.27
C ASP A 44 -6.64 -8.06 8.23
N ASP A 45 -6.83 -6.77 8.00
CA ASP A 45 -7.75 -6.24 6.99
C ASP A 45 -7.18 -6.43 5.57
N GLU A 46 -5.90 -6.17 5.37
CA GLU A 46 -5.21 -6.44 4.10
C GLU A 46 -5.18 -7.94 3.79
N LEU A 47 -4.93 -8.77 4.80
CA LEU A 47 -5.01 -10.22 4.65
C LEU A 47 -6.43 -10.68 4.31
N GLU A 48 -7.47 -10.05 4.88
CA GLU A 48 -8.85 -10.34 4.50
C GLU A 48 -9.13 -9.94 3.04
N ALA A 49 -8.58 -8.83 2.56
CA ALA A 49 -8.72 -8.43 1.16
C ALA A 49 -8.04 -9.41 0.19
N VAL A 50 -6.83 -9.89 0.53
CA VAL A 50 -6.17 -11.00 -0.20
C VAL A 50 -7.03 -12.25 -0.16
N MET A 51 -7.54 -12.57 1.02
CA MET A 51 -8.53 -13.61 1.28
C MET A 51 -9.94 -13.23 0.78
N GLN A 52 -10.11 -12.26 -0.11
CA GLN A 52 -11.34 -12.09 -0.89
C GLN A 52 -11.02 -12.25 -2.37
N ARG A 53 -9.95 -11.59 -2.81
CA ARG A 53 -9.44 -11.66 -4.18
C ARG A 53 -9.07 -13.08 -4.61
N LEU A 54 -8.42 -13.89 -3.74
CA LEU A 54 -8.13 -15.28 -4.10
C LEU A 54 -9.41 -16.08 -4.37
N GLY A 55 -10.48 -15.88 -3.60
CA GLY A 55 -11.73 -16.60 -3.74
C GLY A 55 -12.50 -16.24 -5.01
N THR A 56 -12.22 -15.07 -5.59
CA THR A 56 -12.68 -14.68 -6.93
C THR A 56 -11.75 -15.21 -8.01
N ALA A 57 -10.44 -15.19 -7.80
CA ALA A 57 -9.47 -15.70 -8.76
C ALA A 57 -9.57 -17.24 -8.93
N PHE A 58 -9.80 -17.97 -7.85
CA PHE A 58 -9.95 -19.43 -7.85
C PHE A 58 -11.32 -19.93 -8.29
N GLU A 59 -12.33 -19.06 -8.46
CA GLU A 59 -13.61 -19.43 -9.10
C GLU A 59 -13.40 -19.96 -10.53
N TYR A 60 -12.24 -19.69 -11.15
CA TYR A 60 -11.87 -20.14 -12.49
C TYR A 60 -10.61 -21.04 -12.54
N GLY A 61 -10.11 -21.50 -11.39
CA GLY A 61 -8.85 -22.24 -11.28
C GLY A 61 -7.63 -21.32 -11.33
N ALA A 62 -6.71 -21.47 -10.38
CA ALA A 62 -5.55 -20.59 -10.29
C ALA A 62 -4.28 -21.32 -9.82
N GLU A 63 -3.13 -20.82 -10.28
CA GLU A 63 -1.78 -21.26 -9.93
C GLU A 63 -1.28 -20.49 -8.69
N VAL A 64 -0.34 -21.04 -7.92
CA VAL A 64 0.21 -20.43 -6.69
C VAL A 64 0.70 -18.99 -6.91
N LYS A 65 1.14 -18.65 -8.12
CA LYS A 65 1.58 -17.30 -8.52
C LYS A 65 0.51 -16.22 -8.28
N VAL A 66 -0.77 -16.59 -8.30
CA VAL A 66 -1.89 -15.67 -8.10
C VAL A 66 -1.85 -14.97 -6.74
N ILE A 67 -1.29 -15.61 -5.70
CA ILE A 67 -1.11 -14.96 -4.39
C ILE A 67 -0.11 -13.81 -4.48
N HIS A 68 1.03 -14.04 -5.15
CA HIS A 68 2.04 -13.01 -5.34
C HIS A 68 1.49 -11.84 -6.14
N ASP A 69 0.84 -12.12 -7.28
CA ASP A 69 0.31 -11.09 -8.17
C ASP A 69 -0.75 -10.23 -7.44
N ILE A 70 -1.63 -10.85 -6.63
CA ILE A 70 -2.65 -10.13 -5.84
C ILE A 70 -2.02 -9.26 -4.75
N VAL A 71 -1.02 -9.78 -4.04
CA VAL A 71 -0.37 -9.00 -2.97
C VAL A 71 0.43 -7.84 -3.57
N GLU A 72 1.14 -8.06 -4.69
CA GLU A 72 1.86 -7.01 -5.39
C GLU A 72 0.92 -5.90 -5.85
N GLU A 73 -0.21 -6.25 -6.47
CA GLU A 73 -1.25 -5.30 -6.89
C GLU A 73 -1.79 -4.49 -5.69
N LEU A 74 -2.12 -5.13 -4.57
CA LEU A 74 -2.59 -4.44 -3.36
C LEU A 74 -1.55 -3.47 -2.79
N MET A 75 -0.28 -3.86 -2.78
CA MET A 75 0.81 -3.00 -2.31
C MET A 75 1.01 -1.80 -3.25
N GLU A 76 0.85 -2.00 -4.55
CA GLU A 76 0.96 -0.92 -5.54
C GLU A 76 -0.22 0.04 -5.46
N GLU A 77 -1.45 -0.45 -5.26
CA GLU A 77 -2.64 0.36 -4.97
C GLU A 77 -2.43 1.21 -3.71
N GLN A 78 -1.94 0.61 -2.62
CA GLN A 78 -1.66 1.32 -1.38
C GLN A 78 -0.53 2.36 -1.55
N ARG A 79 0.48 2.04 -2.37
CA ARG A 79 1.56 2.99 -2.72
C ARG A 79 1.03 4.15 -3.55
N ALA A 80 0.18 3.89 -4.54
CA ALA A 80 -0.46 4.90 -5.36
C ALA A 80 -1.37 5.81 -4.52
N ALA A 81 -2.14 5.25 -3.57
CA ALA A 81 -3.00 6.00 -2.67
C ALA A 81 -2.22 6.92 -1.70
N ARG A 82 -0.96 6.58 -1.37
CA ARG A 82 -0.07 7.40 -0.54
C ARG A 82 0.65 8.51 -1.30
N ASN A 83 0.69 8.45 -2.63
CA ASN A 83 1.38 9.43 -3.46
C ASN A 83 0.40 10.47 -4.01
N VAL A 84 0.73 11.75 -3.84
CA VAL A 84 -0.03 12.86 -4.44
C VAL A 84 0.78 13.46 -5.57
N THR A 85 0.21 13.50 -6.78
CA THR A 85 0.84 14.18 -7.92
C THR A 85 0.49 15.66 -7.89
N VAL A 86 1.51 16.52 -7.91
CA VAL A 86 1.34 17.98 -7.98
C VAL A 86 2.03 18.49 -9.24
N PRO A 87 1.37 19.29 -10.09
CA PRO A 87 2.04 19.93 -11.22
C PRO A 87 3.23 20.77 -10.74
N ALA A 88 4.36 20.68 -11.46
CA ALA A 88 5.60 21.39 -11.09
C ALA A 88 5.37 22.90 -10.88
N VAL A 89 4.58 23.52 -11.76
CA VAL A 89 4.22 24.95 -11.67
C VAL A 89 3.42 25.32 -10.42
N THR A 90 2.63 24.38 -9.89
CA THR A 90 1.87 24.56 -8.65
C THR A 90 2.80 24.41 -7.46
N LEU A 91 3.69 23.41 -7.49
CA LEU A 91 4.67 23.20 -6.45
C LEU A 91 5.64 24.38 -6.32
N GLU A 92 6.11 24.93 -7.45
CA GLU A 92 6.98 26.11 -7.47
C GLU A 92 6.31 27.32 -6.77
N LYS A 93 5.03 27.57 -7.06
CA LYS A 93 4.26 28.64 -6.40
C LYS A 93 4.13 28.42 -4.89
N VAL A 94 3.83 27.19 -4.47
CA VAL A 94 3.72 26.84 -3.05
C VAL A 94 5.06 27.03 -2.34
N MET A 95 6.17 26.62 -2.96
CA MET A 95 7.51 26.82 -2.39
C MET A 95 7.90 28.29 -2.31
N ALA A 96 7.56 29.10 -3.33
CA ALA A 96 7.81 30.54 -3.30
C ALA A 96 7.01 31.27 -2.19
N LEU A 97 5.74 30.86 -2.00
CA LEU A 97 4.91 31.35 -0.89
C LEU A 97 5.48 30.93 0.46
N ALA A 98 5.86 29.66 0.62
CA ALA A 98 6.47 29.15 1.85
C ALA A 98 7.78 29.90 2.18
N GLY A 99 8.64 30.15 1.19
CA GLY A 99 9.87 30.93 1.39
C GLY A 99 9.60 32.39 1.77
N SER A 100 8.52 33.00 1.28
CA SER A 100 8.10 34.35 1.66
C SER A 100 7.56 34.37 3.09
N GLU A 101 6.79 33.35 3.48
CA GLU A 101 6.26 33.23 4.84
C GLU A 101 7.35 32.97 5.87
N MET A 102 8.36 32.15 5.55
CA MET A 102 9.53 31.96 6.42
C MET A 102 10.28 33.26 6.68
N LYS A 103 10.43 34.15 5.69
CA LYS A 103 11.04 35.47 5.90
C LYS A 103 10.21 36.34 6.83
N ARG A 104 8.88 36.27 6.73
CA ARG A 104 7.96 36.98 7.63
C ARG A 104 8.09 36.46 9.06
N LEU A 105 8.08 35.15 9.26
CA LEU A 105 8.25 34.51 10.57
C LEU A 105 9.61 34.86 11.19
N TYR A 106 10.67 34.88 10.38
CA TYR A 106 12.00 35.28 10.83
C TYR A 106 12.04 36.73 11.34
N ALA A 107 11.46 37.68 10.59
CA ALA A 107 11.40 39.09 11.02
C ALA A 107 10.58 39.27 12.31
N VAL A 108 9.44 38.57 12.43
CA VAL A 108 8.63 38.59 13.66
C VAL A 108 9.41 38.05 14.87
N ALA A 109 10.22 37.02 14.68
CA ALA A 109 11.06 36.47 15.74
C ALA A 109 12.20 37.42 16.15
N GLU A 110 12.78 38.16 15.19
CA GLU A 110 13.77 39.22 15.48
C GLU A 110 13.15 40.36 16.29
N GLU A 111 11.97 40.83 15.90
CA GLU A 111 11.24 41.90 16.60
C GLU A 111 10.83 41.49 18.02
N GLY A 112 10.54 40.20 18.23
CA GLY A 112 10.22 39.62 19.53
C GLY A 112 11.41 39.43 20.47
N GLY A 113 12.65 39.70 20.02
CA GLY A 113 13.87 39.58 20.81
C GLY A 113 14.34 38.15 21.09
N GLY A 114 13.75 37.15 20.41
CA GLY A 114 14.18 35.75 20.48
C GLY A 114 15.25 35.43 19.44
N ASN A 115 15.80 34.20 19.47
CA ASN A 115 16.69 33.72 18.41
C ASN A 115 15.85 33.23 17.20
N PRO A 116 15.84 33.95 16.07
CA PRO A 116 15.00 33.58 14.93
C PRO A 116 15.40 32.25 14.32
N MET A 117 16.69 31.89 14.38
CA MET A 117 17.19 30.65 13.80
C MET A 117 16.74 29.42 14.57
N GLU A 118 16.51 29.52 15.88
CA GLU A 118 15.86 28.45 16.63
C GLU A 118 14.35 28.43 16.38
N PHE A 119 13.73 29.61 16.25
CA PHE A 119 12.29 29.74 16.04
C PHE A 119 11.79 29.10 14.74
N ILE A 120 12.56 29.17 13.65
CA ILE A 120 12.17 28.59 12.33
C ILE A 120 12.94 27.32 11.96
N ARG A 121 13.58 26.67 12.93
CA ARG A 121 14.49 25.54 12.68
C ARG A 121 13.79 24.39 11.97
N GLU A 122 12.60 24.01 12.45
CA GLU A 122 11.84 22.87 11.95
C GLU A 122 11.32 23.14 10.53
N GLU A 123 10.84 24.35 10.27
CA GLU A 123 10.38 24.80 8.95
C GLU A 123 11.53 24.86 7.94
N GLN A 124 12.72 25.30 8.36
CA GLN A 124 13.92 25.27 7.51
C GLN A 124 14.34 23.86 7.14
N GLU A 125 14.30 22.93 8.10
CA GLU A 125 14.68 21.54 7.90
C GLU A 125 13.70 20.83 6.95
N ALA A 126 12.40 21.09 7.12
CA ALA A 126 11.36 20.60 6.22
C ALA A 126 11.55 21.13 4.78
N MET A 127 11.80 22.43 4.60
CA MET A 127 12.03 23.02 3.27
C MET A 127 13.31 22.51 2.59
N ARG A 128 14.39 22.29 3.35
CA ARG A 128 15.62 21.68 2.80
C ARG A 128 15.37 20.24 2.34
N THR A 129 14.60 19.47 3.09
CA THR A 129 14.25 18.09 2.75
C THR A 129 13.44 18.04 1.45
N VAL A 130 12.42 18.89 1.32
CA VAL A 130 11.61 19.01 0.09
C VAL A 130 12.48 19.42 -1.09
N ARG A 131 13.38 20.39 -0.92
CA ARG A 131 14.28 20.85 -1.98
C ARG A 131 15.27 19.75 -2.42
N ALA A 132 15.87 19.04 -1.48
CA ALA A 132 16.77 17.92 -1.80
C ALA A 132 16.06 16.81 -2.57
N ALA A 133 14.79 16.55 -2.27
CA ALA A 133 13.97 15.58 -3.00
C ALA A 133 13.59 16.04 -4.42
N LEU A 134 13.62 17.35 -4.71
CA LEU A 134 13.36 17.90 -6.06
C LEU A 134 14.61 17.95 -6.93
N ASP A 135 15.79 18.08 -6.31
CA ASP A 135 17.08 18.15 -7.00
C ASP A 135 17.68 16.74 -7.31
N ALA A 136 17.05 15.66 -6.82
CA ALA A 136 17.46 14.27 -6.97
C ALA A 136 16.78 13.57 -8.15
#